data_AF-A0A3N5UXJ0-F1
#
_entry.id   AF-A0A3N5UXJ0-F1
#
_cell.length_a   1.000
_cell.length_b   1.000
_cell.length_c   1.000
_cell.angle_alpha   90.00
_cell.angle_beta   90.00
_cell.angle_gamma   90.00
#
_symmetry.space_group_name_H-M   'P 1'
#
loop_
_entity.id
_entity.type
_entity.pdbx_description
1 polymer ?
#
loop_
_entity_poly.entity_id
_entity_poly.type
_entity_poly.pdbx_seq_one_letter_code
_entity_poly.pdbx_strand_id
1 'polypeptide(L)' 'RKVTHVTEVSGMEGEVITMTDIFIFEQTGVENGQIVGRLRPTGLRPKFMDKIEIAGINLPPSIFGIGERRRY' A
#
# COMPACT_ATOMS: atom_id res chain seq x y z
N ARG A 1 -14.61 -0.62 -12.87
CA ARG A 1 -13.54 -1.49 -12.29
C ARG A 1 -12.70 -0.61 -11.36
N LYS A 2 -12.22 -1.14 -10.23
CA LYS A 2 -11.47 -0.36 -9.22
C LYS A 2 -10.39 -1.23 -8.58
N VAL A 3 -9.21 -0.66 -8.33
CA VAL A 3 -8.18 -1.26 -7.48
C VAL A 3 -8.55 -0.99 -6.02
N THR A 4 -8.79 -2.03 -5.24
CA THR A 4 -9.16 -1.92 -3.82
C THR A 4 -7.96 -2.10 -2.90
N HIS A 5 -6.98 -2.90 -3.31
CA HIS A 5 -5.77 -3.19 -2.54
C HIS A 5 -4.58 -3.28 -3.48
N VAL A 6 -3.43 -2.84 -3.00
CA VAL A 6 -2.12 -3.12 -3.58
C VAL A 6 -1.36 -3.92 -2.54
N THR A 7 -1.15 -5.19 -2.81
CA THR A 7 -0.67 -6.16 -1.82
C THR A 7 0.66 -6.75 -2.26
N GLU A 8 1.64 -6.75 -1.35
CA GLU A 8 2.90 -7.48 -1.52
C GLU A 8 2.67 -8.94 -1.12
N VAL A 9 3.03 -9.87 -2.00
CA VAL A 9 3.16 -11.29 -1.65
C VAL A 9 4.51 -11.46 -0.95
N SER A 10 4.47 -11.66 0.35
CA SER A 10 5.62 -11.61 1.25
C SER A 10 6.38 -12.94 1.36
N GLY A 11 5.81 -14.03 0.85
CA GLY A 11 6.38 -15.38 0.89
C GLY A 11 5.33 -16.47 1.19
N MET A 12 5.80 -17.64 1.63
CA MET A 12 4.96 -18.76 2.06
C MET A 12 5.30 -19.16 3.50
N GLU A 13 4.30 -19.51 4.29
CA GLU A 13 4.43 -20.19 5.58
C GLU A 13 3.77 -21.57 5.46
N GLY A 14 4.59 -22.62 5.31
CA GLY A 14 4.10 -23.93 4.89
C GLY A 14 3.41 -23.84 3.53
N GLU A 15 2.12 -24.13 3.48
CA GLU A 15 1.28 -24.04 2.26
C GLU A 15 0.50 -22.71 2.16
N VAL A 16 0.63 -21.82 3.13
CA VAL A 16 -0.12 -20.56 3.19
C VAL A 16 0.67 -19.42 2.55
N ILE A 17 0.09 -18.71 1.60
CA ILE A 17 0.67 -17.49 1.03
C ILE A 17 0.54 -16.36 2.05
N THR A 18 1.65 -15.74 2.39
CA THR A 18 1.68 -14.55 3.25
C THR A 18 1.59 -13.30 2.39
N MET A 19 0.72 -12.38 2.78
CA MET A 19 0.42 -11.16 2.03
C MET A 19 0.42 -9.96 2.96
N THR A 20 0.80 -8.80 2.45
CA THR A 20 0.83 -7.55 3.21
C THR A 20 0.33 -6.41 2.35
N ASP A 21 -0.75 -5.76 2.79
CA ASP A 21 -1.31 -4.62 2.06
C ASP A 21 -0.42 -3.40 2.23
N ILE A 22 -0.02 -2.82 1.11
CA ILE A 22 0.81 -1.62 1.04
C ILE A 22 -0.06 -0.38 0.82
N PHE A 23 -1.12 -0.52 0.01
CA PHE A 23 -2.16 0.50 -0.15
C PHE A 23 -3.55 -0.10 -0.10
N ILE A 24 -4.48 0.62 0.52
CA ILE A 24 -5.90 0.24 0.62
C ILE A 24 -6.74 1.39 0.08
N PHE A 25 -7.74 1.07 -0.73
CA PHE A 25 -8.69 2.05 -1.22
C PHE A 25 -9.60 2.53 -0.08
N GLU A 26 -9.52 3.82 0.21
CA GLU A 26 -10.40 4.55 1.12
C GLU A 26 -11.49 5.23 0.29
N GLN A 27 -12.74 4.78 0.44
CA GLN A 27 -13.89 5.50 -0.11
C GLN A 27 -14.10 6.79 0.68
N THR A 28 -14.09 7.93 -0.02
CA THR A 28 -14.29 9.24 0.60
C THR A 28 -15.67 9.83 0.31
N GLY A 29 -16.43 9.22 -0.60
CA GLY A 29 -17.79 9.69 -0.91
C GLY A 29 -18.41 9.01 -2.12
N VAL A 30 -19.50 9.60 -2.59
CA VAL A 30 -20.21 9.24 -3.83
C VAL A 30 -20.58 10.52 -4.56
N GLU A 31 -20.18 10.65 -5.82
CA GLU A 31 -20.46 11.80 -6.68
C GLU A 31 -21.15 11.32 -7.96
N ASN A 32 -22.34 11.85 -8.26
CA ASN A 32 -23.12 11.47 -9.45
C ASN A 32 -23.32 9.95 -9.61
N GLY A 33 -23.52 9.23 -8.49
CA GLY A 33 -23.65 7.77 -8.47
C GLY A 33 -22.34 7.00 -8.62
N GLN A 34 -21.20 7.68 -8.70
CA GLN A 34 -19.86 7.07 -8.79
C GLN A 34 -19.15 7.13 -7.43
N ILE A 35 -18.51 6.02 -7.04
CA ILE A 35 -17.75 5.96 -5.79
C ILE A 35 -16.42 6.69 -5.94
N VAL A 36 -16.25 7.79 -5.21
CA VAL A 36 -14.99 8.54 -5.11
C VAL A 36 -14.18 8.11 -3.90
N GLY A 37 -12.86 8.17 -4.03
CA GLY A 37 -11.93 7.74 -3.00
C GLY A 37 -10.50 7.70 -3.52
N ARG A 38 -9.58 7.23 -2.68
CA ARG A 38 -8.15 7.23 -2.97
C ARG A 38 -7.46 6.00 -2.40
N LEU A 39 -6.32 5.62 -2.98
CA LEU A 39 -5.43 4.66 -2.36
C LEU A 39 -4.69 5.35 -1.21
N ARG A 40 -4.85 4.80 0.00
CA ARG A 40 -4.18 5.26 1.22
C ARG A 40 -3.05 4.30 1.56
N PRO A 41 -1.83 4.79 1.86
CA PRO A 41 -0.77 3.91 2.34
C PRO A 41 -1.09 3.32 3.72
N THR A 42 -0.60 2.10 3.97
CA THR A 42 -0.86 1.40 5.24
C THR A 42 0.10 1.80 6.37
N GLY A 43 1.25 2.38 6.06
CA GLY A 43 2.31 2.69 7.02
C GLY A 43 3.40 1.62 7.11
N LEU A 44 3.32 0.57 6.29
CA LEU A 44 4.25 -0.57 6.31
C LEU A 44 5.38 -0.36 5.30
N ARG A 45 6.61 -0.71 5.67
CA ARG A 45 7.76 -0.75 4.75
C ARG A 45 7.69 -2.03 3.92
N PRO A 46 7.51 -1.97 2.59
CA PRO A 46 7.52 -3.17 1.75
C PRO A 46 8.89 -3.84 1.75
N LYS A 47 8.92 -5.18 1.64
CA LYS A 47 10.19 -5.94 1.58
C LYS A 47 10.95 -5.67 0.29
N PHE A 48 10.26 -5.33 -0.80
CA PHE A 48 10.91 -4.98 -2.07
C PHE A 48 11.67 -3.64 -2.06
N MET A 49 11.66 -2.86 -0.98
CA MET A 49 12.37 -1.58 -0.91
C MET A 49 13.86 -1.73 -1.23
N ASP A 50 14.50 -2.78 -0.73
CA ASP A 50 15.91 -3.04 -0.99
C ASP A 50 16.17 -3.24 -2.50
N LYS A 51 15.23 -3.85 -3.23
CA LYS A 51 15.35 -4.02 -4.69
C LYS A 51 15.20 -2.70 -5.44
N ILE A 52 14.32 -1.81 -4.96
CA ILE A 52 14.15 -0.46 -5.52
C ILE A 52 15.43 0.35 -5.32
N GLU A 53 16.03 0.29 -4.13
CA GLU A 53 17.29 0.96 -3.81
C GLU A 53 18.45 0.41 -4.65
N ILE A 54 18.57 -0.91 -4.80
CA ILE A 54 19.58 -1.55 -5.66
C ILE A 54 19.42 -1.15 -7.13
N ALA A 55 18.18 -0.94 -7.60
CA ALA A 55 17.90 -0.44 -8.94
C ALA A 55 18.26 1.05 -9.13
N GLY A 56 18.80 1.72 -8.11
CA GLY A 56 19.16 3.13 -8.13
C GLY A 56 17.97 4.08 -7.99
N ILE A 57 16.79 3.56 -7.62
CA ILE A 57 15.58 4.36 -7.41
C ILE A 57 15.53 4.72 -5.93
N ASN A 58 15.56 6.01 -5.62
CA ASN A 58 15.36 6.48 -4.26
C ASN A 58 13.89 6.86 -4.06
N LEU A 59 13.19 6.08 -3.25
CA LEU A 59 11.78 6.28 -2.95
C LEU A 59 11.61 6.67 -1.47
N PRO A 60 11.10 7.88 -1.17
CA PRO A 60 10.87 8.30 0.21
C PRO A 60 9.94 7.34 0.97
N PRO A 61 10.28 6.89 2.20
CA PRO A 61 9.42 6.01 3.01
C PRO A 61 8.02 6.58 3.30
N SER A 62 7.88 7.91 3.26
CA SER A 62 6.61 8.61 3.45
C SER A 62 5.55 8.24 2.42
N ILE A 63 5.93 7.78 1.21
CA ILE A 63 4.99 7.30 0.20
C ILE A 63 4.17 6.11 0.72
N PHE A 64 4.77 5.29 1.58
CA PHE A 64 4.10 4.17 2.24
C PHE A 64 3.53 4.56 3.61
N GLY A 65 3.43 5.85 3.93
CA GLY A 65 2.87 6.36 5.19
C GLY A 65 3.79 6.19 6.41
N ILE A 66 5.09 5.89 6.19
CA ILE A 66 6.06 5.73 7.27
C ILE A 66 6.44 7.10 7.82
N GLY A 67 6.26 7.31 9.13
CA GLY A 67 6.53 8.58 9.80
C GLY A 67 5.36 9.55 9.80
N GLU A 68 4.27 9.26 9.10
CA GLU A 68 3.02 10.02 9.24
C GLU A 68 2.36 9.66 10.58
N ARG A 69 2.34 10.61 11.53
CA ARG A 69 1.49 10.48 12.72
C ARG A 69 0.04 10.44 12.25
N ARG A 70 -0.59 9.26 12.34
CA ARG A 70 -2.03 9.09 12.14
C ARG A 70 -2.76 10.06 13.07
N ARG A 71 -3.29 11.15 12.54
CA ARG A 71 -4.33 11.93 13.22
C ARG A 71 -5.62 11.17 12.99
N TYR A 72 -6.07 10.46 14.02
CA TYR A 72 -7.42 9.91 14.09
C TYR A 72 -8.41 11.04 14.41
#